data_AF-A0A3M1RR51-F1
#
_entry.id   AF-A0A3M1RR51-F1
#
_cell.length_a   1.000
_cell.length_b   1.000
_cell.length_c   1.000
_cell.angle_alpha   90.00
_cell.angle_beta   90.00
_cell.angle_gamma   90.00
#
_symmetry.space_group_name_H-M   'P 1'
#
loop_
_entity.id
_entity.type
_entity.pdbx_description
1 polymer ?
#
loop_
_entity_poly.entity_id
_entity_poly.type
_entity_poly.pdbx_seq_one_letter_code
_entity_poly.pdbx_strand_id
1 'polypeptide(L)'
;MSHKFFLRIFFLIPILTILFSCAKAPKKIGVIYTVHGGQEVEKPQYMFDAVIQQFSYDKNHPIYQFVMWKRKNWPLVLNSPMSEYAKSFLRKYRFEYKRIGGIDPFYQITEKQLSNLKRELESNEEGLEFEVELGAWMGGSHPEYLPYPRFFLNPPPGGDKITYCGEGEKDGPWKDCNPNRYDVDGPVERLLQKGVSKIIVADMTVGGVRFSKTFEFVQRAKEVLDKWNNNHKKAIPLIWVNDYKNLMERSYPEKPEGWTRSLGIPDKDRHIPLEGYPNPIAEDIKLAELNVVGIEKRFNKSVSDADTAVLLLNHALHENDESFDPKINDTVLLNKNIKKILLQRHPTMKAENIIGAFFGVKELNPKNGLVERTRRMRGQTLGSAWLYESNKQLPTEEWGYRYWDALEYLKKRGAKHIVIAFPQIVTDSVLNLVEIYCQIAVEIGTRTWARFDEGDYKTYPLEGNPFPDYWGVWVNTKCGDEDCCFEMGGCDDGRPYPPPRQTPLKKARGMLDPSLAFDLSGYGHLGYDPAKGKPNPNKPVQNQYRGTWDLWIPINDDPQLAKILAKHIIDAAKGNLK
;
A
#
# COMPACT_ATOMS: atom_id res chain seq x y z
N MET A 1 91.75 39.60 -12.31
CA MET A 1 91.76 38.57 -13.37
C MET A 1 91.60 37.20 -12.71
N SER A 2 90.59 36.43 -13.14
CA SER A 2 90.50 34.95 -13.12
C SER A 2 90.71 34.21 -11.77
N HIS A 3 89.69 33.59 -11.15
CA HIS A 3 89.19 32.21 -11.39
C HIS A 3 90.29 31.13 -11.19
N LYS A 4 90.15 30.05 -10.40
CA LYS A 4 89.04 29.07 -10.31
C LYS A 4 89.30 28.09 -9.13
N PHE A 5 88.29 27.82 -8.29
CA PHE A 5 87.51 26.57 -8.15
C PHE A 5 88.07 25.48 -7.20
N PHE A 6 87.43 25.36 -6.03
CA PHE A 6 87.47 24.20 -5.14
C PHE A 6 86.17 23.40 -5.31
N LEU A 7 86.30 22.09 -5.58
CA LEU A 7 85.19 21.13 -5.64
C LEU A 7 84.74 20.80 -4.20
N ARG A 8 83.46 21.05 -3.87
CA ARG A 8 82.78 20.43 -2.71
C ARG A 8 81.60 19.60 -3.22
N ILE A 9 81.69 18.30 -2.99
CA ILE A 9 80.62 17.32 -3.24
C ILE A 9 79.58 17.49 -2.14
N PHE A 10 78.37 17.93 -2.50
CA PHE A 10 77.18 17.89 -1.64
C PHE A 10 76.39 16.62 -1.94
N PHE A 11 76.20 15.77 -0.93
CA PHE A 11 75.17 14.73 -0.93
C PHE A 11 73.80 15.39 -0.77
N LEU A 12 72.98 15.33 -1.81
CA LEU A 12 71.56 15.70 -1.77
C LEU A 12 70.74 14.40 -1.67
N ILE A 13 70.26 14.12 -0.46
CA ILE A 13 69.21 13.12 -0.21
C ILE A 13 67.88 13.80 -0.56
N PRO A 14 67.10 13.31 -1.54
CA PRO A 14 65.75 13.80 -1.74
C PRO A 14 64.88 13.20 -0.63
N ILE A 15 64.46 14.05 0.31
CA ILE A 15 63.35 13.76 1.21
C ILE A 15 62.10 13.68 0.31
N LEU A 16 61.75 12.47 -0.08
CA LEU A 16 60.49 12.16 -0.73
C LEU A 16 59.40 12.23 0.35
N THR A 17 58.88 13.42 0.60
CA THR A 17 57.62 13.61 1.32
C THR A 17 56.50 13.02 0.47
N ILE A 18 56.26 11.73 0.64
CA ILE A 18 55.01 11.09 0.24
C ILE A 18 53.93 11.74 1.11
N LEU A 19 53.35 12.82 0.62
CA LEU A 19 52.02 13.27 1.02
C LEU A 19 51.07 12.12 0.67
N PHE A 20 50.90 11.18 1.60
CA PHE A 20 49.66 10.44 1.68
C PHE A 20 48.60 11.50 1.94
N SER A 21 48.04 12.03 0.85
CA SER A 21 46.69 12.58 0.88
C SER A 21 45.86 11.45 1.46
N CYS A 22 45.51 11.59 2.74
CA CYS A 22 44.56 10.74 3.40
C CYS A 22 43.23 11.03 2.69
N ALA A 23 43.05 10.42 1.53
CA ALA A 23 41.80 10.43 0.81
C ALA A 23 40.80 9.88 1.82
N LYS A 24 39.94 10.76 2.35
CA LYS A 24 38.85 10.34 3.23
C LYS A 24 38.17 9.20 2.50
N ALA A 25 38.17 8.02 3.12
CA ALA A 25 37.48 6.87 2.58
C ALA A 25 36.06 7.34 2.15
N PRO A 26 35.57 6.92 0.96
CA PRO A 26 34.27 7.32 0.49
C PRO A 26 33.26 7.08 1.62
N LYS A 27 32.45 8.11 1.90
CA LYS A 27 31.46 8.04 2.96
C LYS A 27 30.38 7.06 2.51
N LYS A 28 30.38 5.85 3.06
CA LYS A 28 29.34 4.85 2.86
C LYS A 28 27.96 5.41 3.27
N ILE A 29 26.98 5.27 2.39
CA ILE A 29 25.61 5.79 2.55
C ILE A 29 24.65 4.60 2.64
N GLY A 30 23.86 4.54 3.70
CA GLY A 30 22.79 3.56 3.82
C GLY A 30 21.56 3.99 3.05
N VAL A 31 20.92 3.06 2.36
CA VAL A 31 19.64 3.23 1.69
C VAL A 31 18.67 2.19 2.24
N ILE A 32 17.47 2.62 2.61
CA ILE A 32 16.36 1.73 2.93
C ILE A 32 15.34 1.89 1.81
N TYR A 33 15.16 0.83 1.01
CA TYR A 33 14.05 0.74 0.07
C TYR A 33 12.82 0.30 0.87
N THR A 34 11.83 1.17 1.02
CA THR A 34 10.67 0.91 1.88
C THR A 34 9.46 0.52 1.06
N VAL A 35 8.79 -0.56 1.48
CA VAL A 35 7.56 -1.08 0.88
C VAL A 35 6.49 -1.33 1.94
N HIS A 36 5.27 -1.66 1.51
CA HIS A 36 4.18 -2.01 2.42
C HIS A 36 4.49 -3.30 3.20
N GLY A 37 4.95 -4.32 2.48
CA GLY A 37 5.10 -5.67 3.02
C GLY A 37 3.75 -6.41 3.13
N GLY A 38 3.79 -7.55 3.79
CA GLY A 38 2.66 -8.44 4.02
C GLY A 38 3.17 -9.83 4.40
N GLN A 39 2.49 -10.85 3.90
CA GLN A 39 2.85 -12.25 4.08
C GLN A 39 2.96 -12.94 2.71
N GLU A 40 3.98 -13.76 2.51
CA GLU A 40 4.19 -14.51 1.26
C GLU A 40 3.17 -15.64 1.06
N VAL A 41 2.69 -16.22 2.15
CA VAL A 41 1.73 -17.33 2.16
C VAL A 41 0.68 -17.09 3.23
N GLU A 42 -0.53 -17.63 3.03
CA GLU A 42 -1.58 -17.56 4.04
C GLU A 42 -1.20 -18.46 5.23
N LYS A 43 -0.80 -17.83 6.34
CA LYS A 43 -0.57 -18.50 7.62
C LYS A 43 -1.11 -17.65 8.77
N PRO A 44 -1.81 -18.25 9.75
CA PRO A 44 -2.29 -17.53 10.93
C PRO A 44 -1.21 -16.76 11.68
N GLN A 45 0.01 -17.31 11.78
CA GLN A 45 1.14 -16.62 12.42
C GLN A 45 1.48 -15.30 11.74
N TYR A 46 1.60 -15.29 10.41
CA TYR A 46 1.96 -14.09 9.68
C TYR A 46 0.86 -13.03 9.74
N MET A 47 -0.41 -13.45 9.78
CA MET A 47 -1.53 -12.54 10.07
C MET A 47 -1.44 -11.95 11.48
N PHE A 48 -1.13 -12.77 12.49
CA PHE A 48 -0.93 -12.28 13.85
C PHE A 48 0.18 -11.22 13.90
N ASP A 49 1.33 -11.53 13.29
CA ASP A 49 2.50 -10.64 13.25
C ASP A 49 2.19 -9.33 12.50
N ALA A 50 1.51 -9.41 11.36
CA ALA A 50 1.04 -8.26 10.60
C ALA A 50 0.11 -7.35 11.42
N VAL A 51 -0.87 -7.94 12.12
CA VAL A 51 -1.83 -7.20 12.96
C VAL A 51 -1.14 -6.55 14.15
N ILE A 52 -0.29 -7.28 14.87
CA ILE A 52 0.47 -6.74 15.99
C ILE A 52 1.38 -5.59 15.54
N GLN A 53 2.05 -5.73 14.39
CA GLN A 53 2.85 -4.66 13.80
C GLN A 53 2.02 -3.41 13.51
N GLN A 54 0.89 -3.55 12.79
CA GLN A 54 0.02 -2.42 12.45
C GLN A 54 -0.41 -1.63 13.69
N PHE A 55 -0.84 -2.32 14.74
CA PHE A 55 -1.30 -1.66 15.96
C PHE A 55 -0.15 -1.23 16.90
N SER A 56 1.09 -1.66 16.64
CA SER A 56 2.27 -1.23 17.40
C SER A 56 2.62 0.26 17.22
N TYR A 57 2.14 0.87 16.13
CA TYR A 57 2.36 2.27 15.81
C TYR A 57 1.38 3.21 16.50
N ASP A 58 0.23 2.70 16.95
CA ASP A 58 -0.80 3.49 17.63
C ASP A 58 -0.90 3.08 19.11
N LYS A 59 -0.12 3.78 19.95
CA LYS A 59 -0.09 3.52 21.40
C LYS A 59 -1.41 3.77 22.12
N ASN A 60 -2.33 4.51 21.51
CA ASN A 60 -3.66 4.80 22.08
C ASN A 60 -4.71 3.82 21.57
N HIS A 61 -4.37 2.93 20.63
CA HIS A 61 -5.29 1.93 20.13
C HIS A 61 -5.55 0.83 21.20
N PRO A 62 -6.79 0.33 21.36
CA PRO A 62 -7.10 -0.71 22.35
C PRO A 62 -6.28 -2.00 22.21
N ILE A 63 -5.91 -2.39 20.98
CA ILE A 63 -5.03 -3.56 20.76
C ILE A 63 -3.65 -3.34 21.37
N TYR A 64 -3.05 -2.16 21.20
CA TYR A 64 -1.77 -1.83 21.84
C TYR A 64 -1.88 -1.88 23.36
N GLN A 65 -2.90 -1.23 23.93
CA GLN A 65 -3.03 -1.06 25.38
C GLN A 65 -3.44 -2.33 26.12
N PHE A 66 -4.34 -3.14 25.53
CA PHE A 66 -4.98 -4.24 26.24
C PHE A 66 -4.59 -5.62 25.73
N VAL A 67 -4.13 -5.76 24.47
CA VAL A 67 -3.89 -7.07 23.85
C VAL A 67 -2.40 -7.35 23.71
N MET A 68 -1.65 -6.45 23.06
CA MET A 68 -0.27 -6.69 22.65
C MET A 68 0.61 -7.16 23.81
N TRP A 69 0.58 -6.48 24.95
CA TRP A 69 1.49 -6.76 26.05
C TRP A 69 0.98 -7.76 27.10
N LYS A 70 -0.10 -8.52 26.80
CA LYS A 70 -0.70 -9.47 27.75
C LYS A 70 -0.89 -10.83 27.09
N ARG A 71 -0.07 -11.82 27.45
CA ARG A 71 -0.06 -13.16 26.85
C ARG A 71 -1.43 -13.83 26.77
N LYS A 72 -2.20 -13.73 27.85
CA LYS A 72 -3.57 -14.29 27.92
C LYS A 72 -4.55 -13.72 26.89
N ASN A 73 -4.25 -12.55 26.32
CA ASN A 73 -5.09 -11.86 25.36
C ASN A 73 -4.65 -12.06 23.91
N TRP A 74 -3.49 -12.66 23.63
CA TRP A 74 -3.02 -12.88 22.24
C TRP A 74 -3.99 -13.68 21.35
N PRO A 75 -4.70 -14.71 21.83
CA PRO A 75 -5.75 -15.37 21.03
C PRO A 75 -6.83 -14.41 20.52
N LEU A 76 -7.06 -13.29 21.22
CA LEU A 76 -8.04 -12.28 20.80
C LEU A 76 -7.66 -11.57 19.50
N VAL A 77 -6.38 -11.58 19.10
CA VAL A 77 -5.93 -10.93 17.85
C VAL A 77 -6.63 -11.55 16.64
N LEU A 78 -6.72 -12.88 16.57
CA LEU A 78 -7.34 -13.59 15.45
C LEU A 78 -8.79 -14.02 15.73
N ASN A 79 -9.18 -14.18 17.00
CA ASN A 79 -10.46 -14.81 17.36
C ASN A 79 -11.47 -13.92 18.10
N SER A 80 -11.20 -12.65 18.36
CA SER A 80 -12.15 -11.80 19.10
C SER A 80 -13.24 -11.19 18.21
N PRO A 81 -14.45 -10.93 18.74
CA PRO A 81 -15.36 -9.94 18.16
C PRO A 81 -14.72 -8.54 18.04
N MET A 82 -13.71 -8.23 18.85
CA MET A 82 -12.92 -6.99 18.76
C MET A 82 -11.99 -6.96 17.53
N SER A 83 -11.83 -8.09 16.83
CA SER A 83 -10.97 -8.23 15.64
C SER A 83 -11.70 -8.91 14.47
N GLU A 84 -12.97 -8.57 14.23
CA GLU A 84 -13.67 -8.98 12.99
C GLU A 84 -12.85 -8.66 11.73
N TYR A 85 -12.04 -7.59 11.80
CA TYR A 85 -11.02 -7.28 10.81
C TYR A 85 -10.10 -8.48 10.53
N ALA A 86 -9.31 -8.95 11.50
CA ALA A 86 -8.37 -10.07 11.30
C ALA A 86 -9.07 -11.34 10.80
N LYS A 87 -10.24 -11.66 11.36
CA LYS A 87 -11.07 -12.79 10.89
C LYS A 87 -11.47 -12.66 9.43
N SER A 88 -11.89 -11.47 9.02
CA SER A 88 -12.29 -11.23 7.63
C SER A 88 -11.11 -11.41 6.68
N PHE A 89 -9.93 -10.92 7.06
CA PHE A 89 -8.71 -11.08 6.27
C PHE A 89 -8.25 -12.53 6.18
N LEU A 90 -8.28 -13.30 7.27
CA LEU A 90 -7.97 -14.74 7.21
C LEU A 90 -8.90 -15.48 6.24
N ARG A 91 -10.22 -15.27 6.35
CA ARG A 91 -11.19 -15.93 5.45
C ARG A 91 -11.01 -15.49 4.00
N LYS A 92 -10.74 -14.20 3.78
CA LYS A 92 -10.48 -13.64 2.45
C LYS A 92 -9.20 -14.22 1.85
N TYR A 93 -8.09 -14.18 2.57
CA TYR A 93 -6.79 -14.66 2.09
C TYR A 93 -6.76 -16.16 1.82
N ARG A 94 -7.51 -16.98 2.57
CA ARG A 94 -7.69 -18.42 2.24
C ARG A 94 -8.23 -18.64 0.84
N PHE A 95 -9.15 -17.77 0.39
CA PHE A 95 -9.65 -17.80 -0.97
C PHE A 95 -8.63 -17.21 -1.95
N GLU A 96 -8.14 -16.00 -1.69
CA GLU A 96 -7.35 -15.25 -2.66
C GLU A 96 -5.97 -15.87 -2.91
N TYR A 97 -5.26 -16.33 -1.88
CA TYR A 97 -3.95 -16.96 -2.04
C TYR A 97 -4.08 -18.25 -2.86
N LYS A 98 -5.08 -19.09 -2.57
CA LYS A 98 -5.34 -20.31 -3.35
C LYS A 98 -5.53 -19.97 -4.83
N ARG A 99 -6.17 -18.83 -5.13
CA ARG A 99 -6.48 -18.41 -6.49
C ARG A 99 -5.24 -18.10 -7.33
N ILE A 100 -4.19 -17.61 -6.70
CA ILE A 100 -2.91 -17.25 -7.34
C ILE A 100 -1.84 -18.34 -7.20
N GLY A 101 -2.21 -19.57 -6.83
CA GLY A 101 -1.28 -20.69 -6.67
C GLY A 101 -0.65 -20.83 -5.27
N GLY A 102 -1.15 -20.09 -4.29
CA GLY A 102 -0.81 -20.24 -2.87
C GLY A 102 0.32 -19.33 -2.37
N ILE A 103 1.03 -18.65 -3.27
CA ILE A 103 2.15 -17.77 -2.95
C ILE A 103 1.88 -16.38 -3.53
N ASP A 104 1.93 -15.36 -2.68
CA ASP A 104 1.85 -13.96 -3.10
C ASP A 104 3.19 -13.54 -3.73
N PRO A 105 3.22 -13.08 -5.00
CA PRO A 105 4.47 -12.75 -5.68
C PRO A 105 5.15 -11.47 -5.17
N PHE A 106 4.51 -10.74 -4.25
CA PHE A 106 4.96 -9.43 -3.78
C PHE A 106 6.44 -9.38 -3.38
N TYR A 107 6.88 -10.26 -2.48
CA TYR A 107 8.28 -10.24 -2.01
C TYR A 107 9.25 -10.71 -3.08
N GLN A 108 8.91 -11.72 -3.87
CA GLN A 108 9.74 -12.17 -5.00
C GLN A 108 10.01 -11.03 -5.99
N ILE A 109 9.00 -10.23 -6.32
CA ILE A 109 9.15 -9.08 -7.22
C ILE A 109 9.91 -7.94 -6.52
N THR A 110 9.62 -7.69 -5.24
CA THR A 110 10.29 -6.66 -4.44
C THR A 110 11.79 -6.91 -4.32
N GLU A 111 12.22 -8.16 -4.13
CA GLU A 111 13.65 -8.52 -4.10
C GLU A 111 14.35 -8.26 -5.45
N LYS A 112 13.65 -8.42 -6.57
CA LYS A 112 14.18 -8.04 -7.88
C LYS A 112 14.27 -6.52 -8.04
N GLN A 113 13.27 -5.77 -7.57
CA GLN A 113 13.34 -4.30 -7.53
C GLN A 113 14.54 -3.83 -6.68
N LEU A 114 14.73 -4.42 -5.49
CA LEU A 114 15.87 -4.15 -4.62
C LEU A 114 17.20 -4.47 -5.32
N SER A 115 17.29 -5.61 -5.99
CA SER A 115 18.49 -6.03 -6.73
C SER A 115 18.80 -5.09 -7.89
N ASN A 116 17.78 -4.62 -8.62
CA ASN A 116 17.95 -3.63 -9.68
C ASN A 116 18.41 -2.29 -9.09
N LEU A 117 17.84 -1.84 -7.97
CA LEU A 117 18.24 -0.61 -7.29
C LEU A 117 19.70 -0.67 -6.81
N LYS A 118 20.12 -1.80 -6.21
CA LYS A 118 21.52 -2.04 -5.83
C LYS A 118 22.45 -1.87 -7.03
N ARG A 119 22.14 -2.52 -8.15
CA ARG A 119 22.96 -2.45 -9.37
C ARG A 119 23.06 -1.03 -9.92
N GLU A 120 21.95 -0.30 -10.01
CA GLU A 120 21.95 1.08 -10.50
C GLU A 120 22.78 2.00 -9.59
N LEU A 121 22.65 1.85 -8.26
CA LEU A 121 23.44 2.60 -7.28
C LEU A 121 24.92 2.20 -7.28
N GLU A 122 25.28 0.94 -7.49
CA GLU A 122 26.67 0.49 -7.63
C GLU A 122 27.34 1.10 -8.86
N SER A 123 26.58 1.28 -9.95
CA SER A 123 27.08 1.87 -11.21
C SER A 123 27.09 3.40 -11.26
N ASN A 124 26.84 4.09 -10.14
CA ASN A 124 26.73 5.54 -10.13
C ASN A 124 28.03 6.24 -10.57
N GLU A 125 27.91 7.27 -11.40
CA GLU A 125 29.05 8.04 -11.93
C GLU A 125 29.67 9.00 -10.89
N GLU A 126 29.04 9.15 -9.73
CA GLU A 126 29.44 10.09 -8.67
C GLU A 126 30.48 9.50 -7.71
N GLY A 127 30.82 8.22 -7.85
CA GLY A 127 31.78 7.53 -6.97
C GLY A 127 31.29 7.38 -5.52
N LEU A 128 29.98 7.48 -5.28
CA LEU A 128 29.37 7.29 -3.97
C LEU A 128 29.25 5.79 -3.65
N GLU A 129 29.50 5.41 -2.41
CA GLU A 129 29.35 4.03 -1.95
C GLU A 129 28.01 3.86 -1.21
N PHE A 130 27.18 2.92 -1.68
CA PHE A 130 25.85 2.67 -1.11
C PHE A 130 25.74 1.27 -0.52
N GLU A 131 25.04 1.17 0.61
CA GLU A 131 24.54 -0.08 1.18
C GLU A 131 23.02 -0.05 1.17
N VAL A 132 22.37 -1.01 0.53
CA VAL A 132 20.92 -1.01 0.36
C VAL A 132 20.27 -2.15 1.15
N GLU A 133 19.35 -1.80 2.03
CA GLU A 133 18.50 -2.72 2.79
C GLU A 133 17.03 -2.58 2.38
N LEU A 134 16.27 -3.65 2.56
CA LEU A 134 14.81 -3.64 2.41
C LEU A 134 14.15 -3.30 3.76
N GLY A 135 13.16 -2.42 3.72
CA GLY A 135 12.28 -2.10 4.84
C GLY A 135 10.83 -2.35 4.49
N ALA A 136 10.05 -2.87 5.43
CA ALA A 136 8.61 -3.09 5.29
C ALA A 136 7.88 -2.44 6.45
N TRP A 137 6.81 -1.68 6.16
CA TRP A 137 5.89 -1.19 7.20
C TRP A 137 5.23 -2.36 7.96
N MET A 138 4.92 -3.44 7.25
CA MET A 138 4.32 -4.66 7.77
C MET A 138 5.02 -5.91 7.20
N GLY A 139 5.95 -6.50 7.94
CA GLY A 139 6.70 -7.69 7.55
C GLY A 139 6.19 -8.97 8.21
N GLY A 140 4.96 -9.41 7.93
CA GLY A 140 4.34 -10.56 8.59
C GLY A 140 5.12 -11.87 8.41
N SER A 141 5.64 -12.13 7.21
CA SER A 141 6.54 -13.28 6.93
C SER A 141 8.03 -12.96 7.06
N HIS A 142 8.40 -11.68 7.20
CA HIS A 142 9.79 -11.18 7.23
C HIS A 142 9.97 -10.14 8.34
N PRO A 143 10.03 -10.57 9.61
CA PRO A 143 10.25 -9.65 10.73
C PRO A 143 11.55 -8.85 10.58
N GLU A 144 12.57 -9.37 9.90
CA GLU A 144 13.84 -8.70 9.60
C GLU A 144 13.71 -7.44 8.72
N TYR A 145 12.59 -7.26 8.04
CA TYR A 145 12.31 -6.05 7.26
C TYR A 145 11.59 -4.97 8.08
N LEU A 146 11.13 -5.28 9.29
CA LEU A 146 10.51 -4.29 10.18
C LEU A 146 11.54 -3.25 10.64
N PRO A 147 11.14 -1.99 10.87
CA PRO A 147 12.08 -0.92 11.24
C PRO A 147 12.77 -1.17 12.59
N TYR A 148 12.10 -1.87 13.51
CA TYR A 148 12.67 -2.28 14.79
C TYR A 148 12.05 -3.60 15.28
N PRO A 149 12.51 -4.76 14.79
CA PRO A 149 11.88 -6.05 15.09
C PRO A 149 11.90 -6.34 16.60
N ARG A 150 13.01 -6.04 17.28
CA ARG A 150 13.16 -6.24 18.73
C ARG A 150 12.26 -5.36 19.59
N PHE A 151 11.52 -4.41 19.01
CA PHE A 151 10.46 -3.70 19.75
C PHE A 151 9.50 -4.68 20.46
N PHE A 152 9.14 -5.77 19.79
CA PHE A 152 8.22 -6.78 20.31
C PHE A 152 8.79 -7.64 21.45
N LEU A 153 10.10 -7.59 21.67
CA LEU A 153 10.78 -8.28 22.76
C LEU A 153 11.08 -7.37 23.97
N ASN A 154 10.73 -6.09 23.86
CA ASN A 154 10.98 -5.06 24.87
C ASN A 154 9.66 -4.42 25.33
N PRO A 155 8.82 -5.15 26.08
CA PRO A 155 7.54 -4.64 26.55
C PRO A 155 7.69 -3.49 27.55
N PRO A 156 6.65 -2.66 27.73
CA PRO A 156 6.58 -1.72 28.86
C PRO A 156 6.62 -2.48 30.20
N PRO A 157 6.92 -1.79 31.32
CA PRO A 157 6.95 -2.41 32.64
C PRO A 157 5.69 -3.24 32.95
N GLY A 158 5.88 -4.50 33.32
CA GLY A 158 4.80 -5.44 33.61
C GLY A 158 4.12 -6.09 32.39
N GLY A 159 4.60 -5.83 31.17
CA GLY A 159 4.13 -6.47 29.95
C GLY A 159 4.90 -7.75 29.57
N ASP A 160 4.27 -8.59 28.75
CA ASP A 160 4.84 -9.82 28.21
C ASP A 160 5.57 -9.59 26.88
N LYS A 161 6.70 -10.27 26.66
CA LYS A 161 7.39 -10.31 25.36
C LYS A 161 6.54 -11.05 24.33
N ILE A 162 6.40 -10.52 23.12
CA ILE A 162 5.61 -11.18 22.08
C ILE A 162 6.34 -12.44 21.59
N THR A 163 5.80 -13.60 21.96
CA THR A 163 6.36 -14.92 21.64
C THR A 163 5.29 -15.89 21.16
N TYR A 164 4.10 -15.37 20.81
CA TYR A 164 2.92 -16.17 20.53
C TYR A 164 3.14 -17.12 19.36
N CYS A 165 2.75 -18.39 19.56
CA CYS A 165 2.81 -19.45 18.56
C CYS A 165 1.46 -20.17 18.43
N GLY A 166 0.36 -19.45 18.67
CA GLY A 166 -1.00 -19.99 18.51
C GLY A 166 -1.42 -20.91 19.66
N GLU A 167 -0.80 -20.83 20.83
CA GLU A 167 -1.21 -21.66 21.97
C GLU A 167 -2.69 -21.42 22.30
N GLY A 168 -3.49 -22.50 22.33
CA GLY A 168 -4.94 -22.45 22.56
C GLY A 168 -5.82 -22.16 21.33
N GLU A 169 -5.21 -21.98 20.15
CA GLU A 169 -5.92 -21.86 18.88
C GLU A 169 -6.37 -23.23 18.37
N LYS A 170 -7.43 -23.26 17.53
CA LYS A 170 -7.97 -24.51 16.97
C LYS A 170 -6.92 -25.26 16.13
N ASP A 171 -6.06 -24.54 15.45
CA ASP A 171 -4.97 -25.04 14.62
C ASP A 171 -3.59 -24.84 15.28
N GLY A 172 -3.57 -24.53 16.58
CA GLY A 172 -2.37 -24.24 17.33
C GLY A 172 -1.92 -25.37 18.27
N PRO A 173 -0.67 -25.34 18.77
CA PRO A 173 0.40 -24.42 18.39
C PRO A 173 0.77 -24.56 16.90
N TRP A 174 1.05 -23.44 16.24
CA TRP A 174 1.31 -23.43 14.80
C TRP A 174 2.64 -24.11 14.49
N LYS A 175 2.61 -24.98 13.46
CA LYS A 175 3.78 -25.69 12.98
C LYS A 175 4.88 -24.71 12.56
N ASP A 176 6.12 -25.02 12.92
CA ASP A 176 7.33 -24.26 12.57
C ASP A 176 7.36 -22.83 13.12
N CYS A 177 6.52 -22.49 14.10
CA CYS A 177 6.56 -21.18 14.74
C CYS A 177 7.85 -20.98 15.55
N ASN A 178 8.54 -19.87 15.28
CA ASN A 178 9.68 -19.42 16.07
C ASN A 178 9.21 -18.37 17.10
N PRO A 179 9.23 -18.67 18.42
CA PRO A 179 8.87 -17.69 19.44
C PRO A 179 9.88 -16.52 19.52
N ASN A 180 11.11 -16.71 19.04
CA ASN A 180 12.16 -15.68 19.01
C ASN A 180 12.30 -15.00 17.64
N ARG A 181 11.30 -15.10 16.76
CA ARG A 181 11.34 -14.52 15.40
C ARG A 181 11.63 -13.02 15.31
N TYR A 182 11.38 -12.29 16.40
CA TYR A 182 11.66 -10.86 16.50
C TYR A 182 13.06 -10.53 17.01
N ASP A 183 13.86 -11.54 17.40
CA ASP A 183 15.26 -11.35 17.84
C ASP A 183 16.20 -11.30 16.63
N VAL A 184 15.97 -10.31 15.78
CA VAL A 184 16.72 -10.09 14.55
C VAL A 184 16.99 -8.60 14.40
N ASP A 185 18.09 -8.25 13.73
CA ASP A 185 18.39 -6.86 13.40
C ASP A 185 17.44 -6.35 12.32
N GLY A 186 16.86 -5.17 12.54
CA GLY A 186 16.13 -4.44 11.50
C GLY A 186 17.08 -3.80 10.47
N PRO A 187 16.54 -3.20 9.39
CA PRO A 187 17.35 -2.59 8.33
C PRO A 187 18.24 -1.46 8.84
N VAL A 188 17.76 -0.66 9.81
CA VAL A 188 18.55 0.43 10.40
C VAL A 188 19.75 -0.12 11.17
N GLU A 189 19.56 -1.14 12.01
CA GLU A 189 20.64 -1.76 12.79
C GLU A 189 21.72 -2.35 11.86
N ARG A 190 21.31 -3.08 10.80
CA ARG A 190 22.23 -3.66 9.82
C ARG A 190 23.04 -2.60 9.08
N LEU A 191 22.42 -1.49 8.67
CA LEU A 191 23.15 -0.37 8.04
C LEU A 191 24.15 0.27 9.01
N LEU A 192 23.76 0.48 10.27
CA LEU A 192 24.62 1.09 11.28
C LEU A 192 25.85 0.23 11.60
N GLN A 193 25.69 -1.10 11.67
CA GLN A 193 26.81 -2.04 11.82
C GLN A 193 27.78 -2.01 10.63
N LYS A 194 27.30 -1.67 9.43
CA LYS A 194 28.14 -1.46 8.23
C LYS A 194 28.86 -0.11 8.23
N GLY A 195 28.68 0.72 9.25
CA GLY A 195 29.41 1.98 9.41
C GLY A 195 28.95 3.11 8.48
N VAL A 196 27.68 3.11 8.07
CA VAL A 196 27.11 4.17 7.22
C VAL A 196 27.20 5.54 7.91
N SER A 197 27.35 6.59 7.09
CA SER A 197 27.47 7.97 7.56
C SER A 197 26.19 8.80 7.43
N LYS A 198 25.21 8.27 6.69
CA LYS A 198 23.89 8.84 6.40
C LYS A 198 22.97 7.68 6.04
N ILE A 199 21.68 7.77 6.39
CA ILE A 199 20.64 6.84 5.94
C ILE A 199 19.64 7.61 5.06
N ILE A 200 19.29 7.05 3.91
CA ILE A 200 18.31 7.60 2.97
C ILE A 200 17.17 6.58 2.83
N VAL A 201 15.94 7.00 3.07
CA VAL A 201 14.74 6.19 2.90
C VAL A 201 14.09 6.55 1.57
N ALA A 202 13.93 5.58 0.68
CA ALA A 202 13.20 5.72 -0.59
C ALA A 202 11.93 4.88 -0.52
N ASP A 203 10.77 5.54 -0.57
CA ASP A 203 9.48 4.91 -0.27
C ASP A 203 8.68 4.58 -1.52
N MET A 204 8.25 3.32 -1.61
CA MET A 204 7.30 2.78 -2.59
C MET A 204 6.13 2.02 -1.93
N THR A 205 5.90 2.21 -0.62
CA THR A 205 4.81 1.61 0.18
C THR A 205 3.45 1.72 -0.49
N VAL A 206 3.18 2.85 -1.14
CA VAL A 206 1.98 3.09 -1.95
C VAL A 206 2.31 3.82 -3.26
N GLY A 207 3.32 3.31 -3.98
CA GLY A 207 3.65 3.82 -5.31
C GLY A 207 4.29 5.21 -5.32
N GLY A 208 5.08 5.55 -4.29
CA GLY A 208 5.88 6.76 -4.25
C GLY A 208 5.20 7.99 -3.66
N VAL A 209 3.90 7.96 -3.39
CA VAL A 209 3.22 9.03 -2.63
C VAL A 209 3.59 8.95 -1.15
N ARG A 210 3.62 10.10 -0.47
CA ARG A 210 3.76 10.11 1.00
C ARG A 210 2.57 9.40 1.64
N PHE A 211 2.79 8.76 2.78
CA PHE A 211 1.75 8.06 3.51
C PHE A 211 2.10 7.92 5.00
N SER A 212 1.09 8.01 5.86
CA SER A 212 1.20 7.84 7.31
C SER A 212 1.83 6.51 7.69
N LYS A 213 1.59 5.45 6.92
CA LYS A 213 2.27 4.16 7.10
C LYS A 213 3.79 4.27 6.96
N THR A 214 4.28 4.90 5.90
CA THR A 214 5.72 5.10 5.77
C THR A 214 6.26 6.05 6.81
N PHE A 215 5.49 7.08 7.16
CA PHE A 215 5.85 7.97 8.25
C PHE A 215 6.03 7.21 9.57
N GLU A 216 5.12 6.31 9.93
CA GLU A 216 5.26 5.42 11.09
C GLU A 216 6.53 4.56 11.04
N PHE A 217 6.86 4.01 9.87
CA PHE A 217 8.13 3.30 9.66
C PHE A 217 9.33 4.23 9.91
N VAL A 218 9.32 5.42 9.33
CA VAL A 218 10.40 6.42 9.45
C VAL A 218 10.57 6.90 10.88
N GLN A 219 9.49 7.15 11.62
CA GLN A 219 9.56 7.52 13.04
C GLN A 219 10.21 6.42 13.88
N ARG A 220 9.79 5.17 13.68
CA ARG A 220 10.41 4.02 14.36
C ARG A 220 11.89 3.83 13.97
N ALA A 221 12.23 4.06 12.70
CA ALA A 221 13.61 4.02 12.24
C ALA A 221 14.48 5.13 12.88
N LYS A 222 13.93 6.34 13.03
CA LYS A 222 14.57 7.45 13.75
C LYS A 222 14.81 7.12 15.22
N GLU A 223 13.83 6.50 15.92
CA GLU A 223 14.02 6.05 17.31
C GLU A 223 15.23 5.10 17.47
N VAL A 224 15.38 4.13 16.57
CA VAL A 224 16.52 3.19 16.58
C VAL A 224 17.83 3.92 16.30
N LEU A 225 17.83 4.81 15.31
CA LEU A 225 18.99 5.61 14.94
C LEU A 225 19.43 6.54 16.06
N ASP A 226 18.50 7.21 16.73
CA ASP A 226 18.78 8.14 17.84
C ASP A 226 19.37 7.39 19.03
N LYS A 227 18.83 6.21 19.36
CA LYS A 227 19.40 5.33 20.38
C LYS A 227 20.85 4.95 20.03
N TRP A 228 21.12 4.58 18.78
CA TRP A 228 22.48 4.28 18.33
C TRP A 228 23.40 5.50 18.42
N ASN A 229 22.96 6.65 17.91
CA ASN A 229 23.70 7.91 17.92
C ASN A 229 24.08 8.32 19.35
N ASN A 230 23.15 8.22 20.30
CA ASN A 230 23.39 8.50 21.72
C ASN A 230 24.42 7.54 22.32
N ASN A 231 24.26 6.23 22.08
CA ASN A 231 25.16 5.21 22.64
C ASN A 231 26.59 5.29 22.07
N HIS A 232 26.74 5.71 20.81
CA HIS A 232 28.03 5.74 20.11
C HIS A 232 28.59 7.16 19.92
N LYS A 233 27.92 8.18 20.47
CA LYS A 233 28.27 9.61 20.30
C LYS A 233 28.44 9.99 18.82
N LYS A 234 27.48 9.60 17.99
CA LYS A 234 27.40 9.89 16.56
C LYS A 234 26.25 10.86 16.27
N ALA A 235 26.22 11.38 15.05
CA ALA A 235 25.14 12.23 14.54
C ALA A 235 24.84 11.83 13.09
N ILE A 236 24.52 10.55 12.88
CA ILE A 236 24.14 10.02 11.57
C ILE A 236 22.73 10.53 11.26
N PRO A 237 22.50 11.25 10.15
CA PRO A 237 21.17 11.72 9.77
C PRO A 237 20.38 10.66 9.00
N LEU A 238 19.05 10.74 9.08
CA LEU A 238 18.11 10.01 8.22
C LEU A 238 17.32 11.00 7.37
N ILE A 239 17.27 10.76 6.05
CA ILE A 239 16.53 11.58 5.08
C ILE A 239 15.47 10.68 4.43
N TRP A 240 14.20 11.09 4.46
CA TRP A 240 13.14 10.44 3.68
C TRP A 240 12.95 11.20 2.37
N VAL A 241 13.27 10.57 1.23
CA VAL A 241 13.29 11.23 -0.09
C VAL A 241 11.93 11.83 -0.44
N ASN A 242 10.84 11.09 -0.22
CA ASN A 242 9.48 11.50 -0.59
C ASN A 242 8.97 12.68 0.24
N ASP A 243 9.57 12.95 1.41
CA ASP A 243 9.23 14.06 2.30
C ASP A 243 10.50 14.77 2.82
N TYR A 244 11.45 15.06 1.93
CA TYR A 244 12.81 15.46 2.33
C TYR A 244 12.88 16.82 3.07
N LYS A 245 11.83 17.63 3.01
CA LYS A 245 11.65 18.86 3.80
C LYS A 245 10.92 18.64 5.13
N ASN A 246 10.65 17.38 5.48
CA ASN A 246 9.96 16.91 6.67
C ASN A 246 8.59 17.57 6.86
N LEU A 247 7.75 17.66 5.82
CA LEU A 247 6.40 18.23 5.97
C LEU A 247 5.63 17.46 7.04
N MET A 248 5.57 16.13 6.92
CA MET A 248 4.73 15.30 7.78
C MET A 248 5.12 15.36 9.26
N GLU A 249 6.41 15.51 9.55
CA GLU A 249 6.89 15.71 10.92
C GLU A 249 6.60 17.14 11.42
N ARG A 250 6.72 18.13 10.52
CA ARG A 250 6.48 19.53 10.87
C ARG A 250 5.01 19.86 11.02
N SER A 251 4.10 19.14 10.36
CA SER A 251 2.65 19.27 10.50
C SER A 251 2.05 18.29 11.50
N TYR A 252 2.82 17.33 12.01
CA TYR A 252 2.30 16.35 12.96
C TYR A 252 1.62 17.03 14.17
N PRO A 253 0.43 16.57 14.61
CA PRO A 253 -0.32 17.23 15.66
C PRO A 253 0.43 17.40 16.99
N GLU A 254 0.22 18.55 17.63
CA GLU A 254 0.86 18.91 18.91
C GLU A 254 0.01 18.51 20.12
N LYS A 255 -1.33 18.56 19.98
CA LYS A 255 -2.24 18.25 21.08
C LYS A 255 -3.35 17.29 20.67
N PRO A 256 -3.72 16.36 21.56
CA PRO A 256 -3.06 16.01 22.83
C PRO A 256 -1.62 15.50 22.68
N GLU A 257 -0.82 15.59 23.75
CA GLU A 257 0.55 15.05 23.73
C GLU A 257 0.53 13.56 23.40
N GLY A 258 1.40 13.13 22.48
CA GLY A 258 1.39 11.75 22.01
C GLY A 258 0.17 11.41 21.16
N TRP A 259 -0.36 12.39 20.43
CA TRP A 259 -1.46 12.21 19.49
C TRP A 259 -1.20 11.03 18.55
N THR A 260 -2.25 10.25 18.36
CA THR A 260 -2.39 9.26 17.29
C THR A 260 -3.82 9.35 16.76
N ARG A 261 -4.06 8.81 15.57
CA ARG A 261 -5.40 8.74 14.95
C ARG A 261 -6.50 8.21 15.88
N SER A 262 -6.18 7.29 16.82
CA SER A 262 -7.14 6.73 17.78
C SER A 262 -7.66 7.75 18.81
N LEU A 263 -6.98 8.88 19.00
CA LEU A 263 -7.44 9.97 19.87
C LEU A 263 -8.44 10.91 19.16
N GLY A 264 -8.69 10.70 17.87
CA GLY A 264 -9.63 11.50 17.09
C GLY A 264 -8.99 12.73 16.46
N ILE A 265 -9.83 13.73 16.19
CA ILE A 265 -9.41 15.02 15.62
C ILE A 265 -8.44 15.68 16.60
N PRO A 266 -7.28 16.18 16.15
CA PRO A 266 -6.34 16.87 17.02
C PRO A 266 -6.91 18.20 17.54
N ASP A 267 -6.56 18.56 18.78
CA ASP A 267 -6.97 19.85 19.39
C ASP A 267 -6.14 21.02 18.85
N LYS A 268 -4.90 20.72 18.44
CA LYS A 268 -3.94 21.69 17.91
C LYS A 268 -2.92 20.99 17.02
N ASP A 269 -2.71 21.50 15.83
CA ASP A 269 -1.57 21.22 14.97
C ASP A 269 -0.88 22.54 14.57
N ARG A 270 0.07 22.47 13.63
CA ARG A 270 0.85 23.63 13.18
C ARG A 270 0.37 24.23 11.86
N HIS A 271 -0.62 23.63 11.19
CA HIS A 271 -1.15 24.06 9.89
C HIS A 271 -0.08 24.44 8.87
N ILE A 272 0.91 23.57 8.65
CA ILE A 272 2.01 23.86 7.70
C ILE A 272 1.47 23.74 6.27
N PRO A 273 1.57 24.79 5.42
CA PRO A 273 1.08 24.70 4.04
C PRO A 273 1.80 23.62 3.23
N LEU A 274 1.08 22.95 2.34
CA LEU A 274 1.65 21.97 1.41
C LEU A 274 2.59 22.61 0.37
N GLU A 275 2.31 23.86 -0.03
CA GLU A 275 3.12 24.59 -1.00
C GLU A 275 4.57 24.74 -0.51
N GLY A 276 5.52 24.43 -1.39
CA GLY A 276 6.96 24.42 -1.04
C GLY A 276 7.48 23.10 -0.48
N TYR A 277 6.62 22.08 -0.30
CA TYR A 277 6.98 20.74 0.17
C TYR A 277 6.69 19.65 -0.88
N PRO A 278 7.44 19.65 -2.00
CA PRO A 278 7.23 18.72 -3.09
C PRO A 278 7.55 17.27 -2.66
N ASN A 279 6.95 16.32 -3.37
CA ASN A 279 7.34 14.92 -3.32
C ASN A 279 8.06 14.59 -4.64
N PRO A 280 9.40 14.51 -4.65
CA PRO A 280 10.17 14.38 -5.88
C PRO A 280 9.91 13.06 -6.62
N ILE A 281 9.48 12.00 -5.92
CA ILE A 281 9.17 10.71 -6.54
C ILE A 281 7.79 10.75 -7.21
N ALA A 282 6.76 11.26 -6.54
CA ALA A 282 5.41 11.38 -7.11
C ALA A 282 5.35 12.39 -8.26
N GLU A 283 6.20 13.43 -8.21
CA GLU A 283 6.35 14.44 -9.27
C GLU A 283 7.13 13.92 -10.50
N ASP A 284 7.91 12.84 -10.36
CA ASP A 284 8.75 12.35 -11.46
C ASP A 284 7.89 11.79 -12.60
N ILE A 285 7.94 12.48 -13.75
CA ILE A 285 7.14 12.11 -14.92
C ILE A 285 7.47 10.70 -15.41
N LYS A 286 8.67 10.19 -15.17
CA LYS A 286 9.05 8.82 -15.55
C LYS A 286 8.30 7.76 -14.75
N LEU A 287 7.93 8.04 -13.50
CA LEU A 287 7.08 7.14 -12.73
C LEU A 287 5.67 7.04 -13.34
N ALA A 288 5.12 8.18 -13.79
CA ALA A 288 3.85 8.21 -14.50
C ALA A 288 3.94 7.49 -15.86
N GLU A 289 5.05 7.62 -16.59
CA GLU A 289 5.28 6.89 -17.85
C GLU A 289 5.23 5.36 -17.66
N LEU A 290 5.83 4.84 -16.59
CA LEU A 290 5.78 3.40 -16.30
C LEU A 290 4.36 2.91 -16.01
N ASN A 291 3.55 3.71 -15.31
CA ASN A 291 2.13 3.41 -15.12
C ASN A 291 1.37 3.39 -16.45
N VAL A 292 1.63 4.37 -17.34
CA VAL A 292 1.01 4.42 -18.67
C VAL A 292 1.35 3.18 -19.50
N VAL A 293 2.61 2.72 -19.48
CA VAL A 293 2.99 1.48 -20.17
C VAL A 293 2.17 0.28 -19.68
N GLY A 294 1.90 0.19 -18.37
CA GLY A 294 1.05 -0.84 -17.78
C GLY A 294 -0.41 -0.75 -18.21
N ILE A 295 -0.92 0.46 -18.38
CA ILE A 295 -2.30 0.76 -18.82
C ILE A 295 -2.47 0.42 -20.31
N GLU A 296 -1.55 0.88 -21.16
CA GLU A 296 -1.59 0.68 -22.62
C GLU A 296 -1.60 -0.81 -23.00
N LYS A 297 -0.85 -1.64 -22.25
CA LYS A 297 -0.84 -3.11 -22.44
C LYS A 297 -2.22 -3.77 -22.27
N ARG A 298 -3.18 -3.06 -21.70
CA ARG A 298 -4.51 -3.56 -21.36
C ARG A 298 -5.62 -2.95 -22.20
N PHE A 299 -5.28 -2.08 -23.17
CA PHE A 299 -6.24 -1.63 -24.16
C PHE A 299 -6.75 -2.78 -25.01
N ASN A 300 -8.06 -2.74 -25.30
CA ASN A 300 -8.69 -3.66 -26.22
C ASN A 300 -8.40 -3.23 -27.66
N LYS A 301 -7.67 -4.04 -28.42
CA LYS A 301 -7.30 -3.76 -29.83
C LYS A 301 -8.50 -3.56 -30.76
N SER A 302 -9.67 -4.05 -30.38
CA SER A 302 -10.92 -3.91 -31.13
C SER A 302 -11.71 -2.65 -30.77
N VAL A 303 -11.23 -1.84 -29.81
CA VAL A 303 -11.86 -0.61 -29.36
C VAL A 303 -10.90 0.56 -29.60
N SER A 304 -11.38 1.62 -30.23
CA SER A 304 -10.56 2.81 -30.48
C SER A 304 -10.23 3.56 -29.18
N ASP A 305 -9.16 4.33 -29.19
CA ASP A 305 -8.79 5.20 -28.05
C ASP A 305 -9.91 6.19 -27.67
N ALA A 306 -10.68 6.67 -28.65
CA ALA A 306 -11.81 7.60 -28.44
C ALA A 306 -12.98 6.99 -27.66
N ASP A 307 -13.07 5.65 -27.66
CA ASP A 307 -14.08 4.86 -26.96
C ASP A 307 -13.49 4.10 -25.76
N THR A 308 -12.20 4.24 -25.49
CA THR A 308 -11.52 3.70 -24.32
C THR A 308 -11.55 4.71 -23.18
N ALA A 309 -11.65 4.22 -21.96
CA ALA A 309 -11.57 4.98 -20.73
C ALA A 309 -10.54 4.39 -19.76
N VAL A 310 -10.01 5.25 -18.89
CA VAL A 310 -9.07 4.88 -17.84
C VAL A 310 -9.61 5.37 -16.51
N LEU A 311 -9.85 4.43 -15.60
CA LEU A 311 -10.18 4.72 -14.20
C LEU A 311 -8.94 4.57 -13.33
N LEU A 312 -8.42 5.68 -12.82
CA LEU A 312 -7.33 5.71 -11.86
C LEU A 312 -7.90 5.51 -10.44
N LEU A 313 -7.94 4.25 -10.00
CA LEU A 313 -8.40 3.83 -8.68
C LEU A 313 -7.30 4.07 -7.63
N ASN A 314 -7.68 4.53 -6.45
CA ASN A 314 -6.74 4.92 -5.41
C ASN A 314 -7.14 4.44 -4.02
N HIS A 315 -6.13 4.21 -3.19
CA HIS A 315 -6.25 3.94 -1.77
C HIS A 315 -6.59 5.23 -1.02
N ALA A 316 -7.34 5.12 0.05
CA ALA A 316 -7.71 6.25 0.90
C ALA A 316 -6.78 6.39 2.14
N LEU A 317 -7.04 7.39 2.98
CA LEU A 317 -6.38 7.63 4.26
C LEU A 317 -7.19 7.10 5.44
N HIS A 318 -6.53 6.80 6.56
CA HIS A 318 -7.27 6.65 7.81
C HIS A 318 -7.88 7.98 8.22
N GLU A 319 -9.06 7.94 8.84
CA GLU A 319 -9.70 9.16 9.34
C GLU A 319 -8.78 9.86 10.35
N ASN A 320 -8.73 11.19 10.27
CA ASN A 320 -7.89 12.12 11.03
C ASN A 320 -6.42 12.21 10.56
N ASP A 321 -5.95 11.31 9.69
CA ASP A 321 -4.59 11.43 9.11
C ASP A 321 -4.45 12.64 8.20
N GLU A 322 -5.55 13.14 7.63
CA GLU A 322 -5.55 14.32 6.77
C GLU A 322 -4.96 15.56 7.47
N SER A 323 -4.86 15.57 8.79
CA SER A 323 -4.23 16.64 9.58
C SER A 323 -2.72 16.75 9.36
N PHE A 324 -2.05 15.73 8.82
CA PHE A 324 -0.60 15.77 8.57
C PHE A 324 -0.13 15.00 7.33
N ASP A 325 -1.00 14.16 6.75
CA ASP A 325 -0.65 13.26 5.65
C ASP A 325 -1.08 13.81 4.27
N PRO A 326 -0.13 14.19 3.40
CA PRO A 326 -0.41 14.71 2.06
C PRO A 326 -0.64 13.64 0.98
N LYS A 327 -0.80 12.35 1.34
CA LYS A 327 -1.00 11.25 0.39
C LYS A 327 -2.00 11.55 -0.71
N ILE A 328 -3.18 12.08 -0.36
CA ILE A 328 -4.25 12.30 -1.35
C ILE A 328 -3.83 13.37 -2.36
N ASN A 329 -3.12 14.41 -1.93
CA ASN A 329 -2.59 15.45 -2.80
C ASN A 329 -1.52 14.88 -3.76
N ASP A 330 -0.57 14.10 -3.24
CA ASP A 330 0.46 13.42 -4.05
C ASP A 330 -0.17 12.42 -5.05
N THR A 331 -1.27 11.77 -4.65
CA THR A 331 -2.04 10.85 -5.51
C THR A 331 -2.66 11.58 -6.69
N VAL A 332 -3.31 12.72 -6.44
CA VAL A 332 -3.94 13.53 -7.49
C VAL A 332 -2.88 14.05 -8.47
N LEU A 333 -1.71 14.43 -7.97
CA LEU A 333 -0.58 14.84 -8.80
C LEU A 333 -0.10 13.71 -9.73
N LEU A 334 0.13 12.51 -9.19
CA LEU A 334 0.51 11.35 -10.01
C LEU A 334 -0.56 11.04 -11.07
N ASN A 335 -1.85 11.10 -10.69
CA ASN A 335 -2.96 10.88 -11.62
C ASN A 335 -3.00 11.91 -12.76
N LYS A 336 -2.73 13.19 -12.45
CA LYS A 336 -2.61 14.26 -13.46
C LYS A 336 -1.44 14.01 -14.41
N ASN A 337 -0.31 13.54 -13.90
CA ASN A 337 0.85 13.18 -14.72
C ASN A 337 0.55 12.00 -15.66
N ILE A 338 -0.11 10.96 -15.16
CA ILE A 338 -0.55 9.80 -15.97
C ILE A 338 -1.52 10.25 -17.08
N LYS A 339 -2.53 11.05 -16.74
CA LYS A 339 -3.49 11.61 -17.71
C LYS A 339 -2.78 12.43 -18.80
N LYS A 340 -1.83 13.28 -18.41
CA LYS A 340 -1.05 14.08 -19.36
C LYS A 340 -0.32 13.20 -20.38
N ILE A 341 0.35 12.14 -19.93
CA ILE A 341 1.09 11.24 -20.84
C ILE A 341 0.13 10.43 -21.71
N LEU A 342 -0.98 9.93 -21.16
CA LEU A 342 -2.01 9.23 -21.94
C LEU A 342 -2.53 10.10 -23.09
N LEU A 343 -2.86 11.36 -22.84
CA LEU A 343 -3.35 12.28 -23.87
C LEU A 343 -2.26 12.66 -24.89
N GLN A 344 -0.99 12.67 -24.48
CA GLN A 344 0.13 12.89 -25.41
C GLN A 344 0.33 11.69 -26.35
N ARG A 345 0.21 10.46 -25.85
CA ARG A 345 0.41 9.23 -26.63
C ARG A 345 -0.83 8.80 -27.43
N HIS A 346 -2.00 9.13 -26.91
CA HIS A 346 -3.32 8.80 -27.47
C HIS A 346 -4.15 10.06 -27.69
N PRO A 347 -3.82 10.90 -28.69
CA PRO A 347 -4.44 12.22 -28.89
C PRO A 347 -5.94 12.14 -29.23
N THR A 348 -6.45 10.98 -29.65
CA THR A 348 -7.88 10.76 -29.91
C THR A 348 -8.66 10.30 -28.66
N MET A 349 -7.98 9.97 -27.57
CA MET A 349 -8.64 9.67 -26.30
C MET A 349 -9.30 10.91 -25.73
N LYS A 350 -10.52 10.75 -25.20
CA LYS A 350 -11.27 11.87 -24.59
C LYS A 350 -10.71 12.17 -23.20
N ALA A 351 -10.35 13.41 -22.92
CA ALA A 351 -9.79 13.79 -21.63
C ALA A 351 -10.73 13.47 -20.45
N GLU A 352 -12.04 13.55 -20.65
CA GLU A 352 -13.02 13.23 -19.61
C GLU A 352 -13.28 11.71 -19.48
N ASN A 353 -12.63 10.88 -20.30
CA ASN A 353 -12.61 9.42 -20.10
C ASN A 353 -11.44 8.98 -19.20
N ILE A 354 -10.60 9.91 -18.73
CA ILE A 354 -9.50 9.65 -17.79
C ILE A 354 -9.82 10.35 -16.47
N ILE A 355 -10.26 9.56 -15.49
CA ILE A 355 -10.79 10.05 -14.21
C ILE A 355 -10.16 9.30 -13.03
N GLY A 356 -10.13 9.95 -11.87
CA GLY A 356 -9.66 9.36 -10.61
C GLY A 356 -10.81 8.99 -9.67
N ALA A 357 -10.64 7.90 -8.93
CA ALA A 357 -11.61 7.49 -7.92
C ALA A 357 -10.96 6.83 -6.70
N PHE A 358 -11.75 6.72 -5.63
CA PHE A 358 -11.39 6.08 -4.38
C PHE A 358 -12.43 5.03 -3.98
N PHE A 359 -12.03 4.14 -3.07
CA PHE A 359 -12.96 3.21 -2.43
C PHE A 359 -13.97 3.93 -1.53
N GLY A 360 -14.93 3.19 -0.98
CA GLY A 360 -15.97 3.77 -0.14
C GLY A 360 -15.52 4.13 1.28
N VAL A 361 -16.27 5.02 1.92
CA VAL A 361 -16.21 5.32 3.35
C VAL A 361 -17.44 4.75 4.05
N LYS A 362 -17.33 4.51 5.36
CA LYS A 362 -18.50 4.22 6.19
C LYS A 362 -19.49 5.39 6.14
N GLU A 363 -20.76 5.09 6.26
CA GLU A 363 -21.83 6.08 6.12
C GLU A 363 -22.69 6.11 7.38
N LEU A 364 -23.27 7.27 7.69
CA LEU A 364 -24.28 7.38 8.74
C LEU A 364 -25.53 6.61 8.32
N ASN A 365 -25.91 5.59 9.08
CA ASN A 365 -27.14 4.88 8.85
C ASN A 365 -28.31 5.64 9.52
N PRO A 366 -29.29 6.16 8.73
CA PRO A 366 -30.37 6.97 9.27
C PRO A 366 -31.33 6.20 10.18
N LYS A 367 -31.35 4.86 10.13
CA LYS A 367 -32.23 4.02 10.96
C LYS A 367 -31.73 3.86 12.39
N ASN A 368 -30.45 4.08 12.66
CA ASN A 368 -29.86 3.88 13.99
C ASN A 368 -28.88 4.98 14.42
N GLY A 369 -28.57 5.95 13.55
CA GLY A 369 -27.65 7.05 13.86
C GLY A 369 -26.18 6.63 13.98
N LEU A 370 -25.81 5.42 13.54
CA LEU A 370 -24.44 4.91 13.64
C LEU A 370 -23.71 5.02 12.31
N VAL A 371 -22.42 5.39 12.35
CA VAL A 371 -21.53 5.33 11.19
C VAL A 371 -21.07 3.88 11.00
N GLU A 372 -21.48 3.26 9.90
CA GLU A 372 -21.25 1.84 9.64
C GLU A 372 -20.99 1.53 8.16
N ARG A 373 -20.59 0.28 7.87
CA ARG A 373 -20.60 -0.22 6.50
C ARG A 373 -22.04 -0.38 6.04
N THR A 374 -22.34 0.16 4.87
CA THR A 374 -23.65 0.02 4.23
C THR A 374 -23.49 -0.77 2.94
N ARG A 375 -24.61 -1.30 2.44
CA ARG A 375 -24.62 -1.91 1.11
C ARG A 375 -24.42 -0.88 0.00
N ARG A 376 -24.85 0.38 0.21
CA ARG A 376 -24.64 1.47 -0.74
C ARG A 376 -23.17 1.80 -0.95
N MET A 377 -22.33 1.49 0.02
CA MET A 377 -20.89 1.65 -0.06
C MET A 377 -20.22 0.70 -1.08
N ARG A 378 -20.90 -0.35 -1.58
CA ARG A 378 -20.52 -1.17 -2.76
C ARG A 378 -19.10 -1.79 -2.79
N GLY A 379 -18.28 -1.66 -1.74
CA GLY A 379 -16.89 -2.11 -1.74
C GLY A 379 -16.23 -2.13 -0.36
N GLN A 380 -14.91 -2.35 -0.33
CA GLN A 380 -14.13 -2.32 0.91
C GLN A 380 -13.99 -0.91 1.49
N THR A 381 -13.93 -0.82 2.82
CA THR A 381 -13.66 0.44 3.52
C THR A 381 -12.17 0.60 3.67
N LEU A 382 -11.54 1.28 2.72
CA LEU A 382 -10.10 1.57 2.76
C LEU A 382 -9.77 2.95 3.35
N GLY A 383 -10.79 3.68 3.83
CA GLY A 383 -10.64 4.98 4.48
C GLY A 383 -11.28 6.13 3.70
N SER A 384 -10.83 7.34 3.98
CA SER A 384 -11.37 8.59 3.43
C SER A 384 -10.36 9.30 2.51
N ALA A 385 -10.85 9.97 1.46
CA ALA A 385 -10.00 10.67 0.49
C ALA A 385 -9.91 12.17 0.82
N TRP A 386 -9.74 12.51 2.10
CA TRP A 386 -9.65 13.90 2.54
C TRP A 386 -8.31 14.49 2.13
N LEU A 387 -8.33 15.70 1.57
CA LEU A 387 -7.13 16.46 1.25
C LEU A 387 -6.42 16.90 2.53
N TYR A 388 -5.10 17.01 2.44
CA TYR A 388 -4.23 17.50 3.50
C TYR A 388 -4.69 18.83 4.10
N GLU A 389 -4.69 18.91 5.44
CA GLU A 389 -5.02 20.11 6.22
C GLU A 389 -6.32 20.78 5.73
N SER A 390 -7.31 19.95 5.39
CA SER A 390 -8.60 20.40 4.89
C SER A 390 -9.72 20.02 5.85
N ASN A 391 -10.84 20.76 5.80
CA ASN A 391 -12.06 20.38 6.49
C ASN A 391 -12.79 19.27 5.71
N LYS A 392 -12.16 18.08 5.64
CA LYS A 392 -12.67 16.87 4.96
C LYS A 392 -13.09 17.13 3.52
N GLN A 393 -12.28 17.91 2.79
CA GLN A 393 -12.51 18.19 1.38
C GLN A 393 -12.05 16.99 0.54
N LEU A 394 -12.89 16.54 -0.39
CA LEU A 394 -12.48 15.59 -1.42
C LEU A 394 -11.70 16.31 -2.53
N PRO A 395 -10.86 15.60 -3.29
CA PRO A 395 -10.37 16.09 -4.56
C PRO A 395 -11.52 16.58 -5.44
N THR A 396 -11.34 17.73 -6.08
CA THR A 396 -12.33 18.33 -6.96
C THR A 396 -12.25 17.77 -8.38
N GLU A 397 -13.17 18.21 -9.25
CA GLU A 397 -13.19 17.86 -10.68
C GLU A 397 -13.28 16.35 -10.92
N GLU A 398 -12.47 15.80 -11.82
CA GLU A 398 -12.48 14.40 -12.19
C GLU A 398 -11.77 13.45 -11.20
N TRP A 399 -11.26 13.95 -10.07
CA TRP A 399 -10.36 13.18 -9.19
C TRP A 399 -11.02 12.61 -7.94
N GLY A 400 -12.21 13.07 -7.57
CA GLY A 400 -12.84 12.80 -6.27
C GLY A 400 -13.92 11.72 -6.26
N TYR A 401 -14.10 10.97 -7.34
CA TYR A 401 -15.20 10.01 -7.44
C TYR A 401 -15.08 8.87 -6.43
N ARG A 402 -16.22 8.29 -6.02
CA ARG A 402 -16.24 6.89 -5.57
C ARG A 402 -16.13 5.99 -6.79
N TYR A 403 -15.46 4.85 -6.68
CA TYR A 403 -15.16 4.03 -7.85
C TYR A 403 -16.42 3.55 -8.60
N TRP A 404 -17.53 3.26 -7.90
CA TRP A 404 -18.80 2.91 -8.56
C TRP A 404 -19.46 4.10 -9.26
N ASP A 405 -19.32 5.32 -8.71
CA ASP A 405 -19.82 6.54 -9.35
C ASP A 405 -19.00 6.88 -10.59
N ALA A 406 -17.69 6.64 -10.54
CA ALA A 406 -16.79 6.75 -11.68
C ALA A 406 -17.15 5.76 -12.79
N LEU A 407 -17.43 4.50 -12.45
CA LEU A 407 -17.88 3.49 -13.41
C LEU A 407 -19.24 3.87 -14.04
N GLU A 408 -20.19 4.40 -13.25
CA GLU A 408 -21.47 4.91 -13.78
C GLU A 408 -21.24 6.07 -14.75
N TYR A 409 -20.35 6.99 -14.38
CA TYR A 409 -19.99 8.14 -15.21
C TYR A 409 -19.39 7.71 -16.55
N LEU A 410 -18.41 6.81 -16.55
CA LEU A 410 -17.77 6.29 -17.78
C LEU A 410 -18.76 5.51 -18.65
N LYS A 411 -19.61 4.69 -18.04
CA LYS A 411 -20.69 3.98 -18.75
C LYS A 411 -21.64 4.95 -19.44
N LYS A 412 -22.10 6.00 -18.74
CA LYS A 412 -23.01 7.02 -19.32
C LYS A 412 -22.38 7.80 -20.47
N ARG A 413 -21.05 7.93 -20.49
CA ARG A 413 -20.30 8.52 -21.60
C ARG A 413 -20.10 7.59 -22.79
N GLY A 414 -20.55 6.34 -22.68
CA GLY A 414 -20.45 5.35 -23.75
C GLY A 414 -19.06 4.75 -23.90
N ALA A 415 -18.25 4.72 -22.84
CA ALA A 415 -17.00 3.97 -22.85
C ALA A 415 -17.29 2.51 -23.25
N LYS A 416 -16.55 2.00 -24.23
CA LYS A 416 -16.68 0.61 -24.73
C LYS A 416 -15.62 -0.30 -24.14
N HIS A 417 -14.53 0.28 -23.65
CA HIS A 417 -13.52 -0.41 -22.89
C HIS A 417 -13.05 0.47 -21.72
N ILE A 418 -12.93 -0.11 -20.53
CA ILE A 418 -12.41 0.61 -19.35
C ILE A 418 -11.18 -0.14 -18.83
N VAL A 419 -10.01 0.50 -18.84
CA VAL A 419 -8.86 0.02 -18.07
C VAL A 419 -8.96 0.61 -16.67
N ILE A 420 -9.02 -0.26 -15.67
CA ILE A 420 -8.90 0.15 -14.27
C ILE A 420 -7.42 0.10 -13.94
N ALA A 421 -6.89 1.18 -13.42
CA ALA A 421 -5.48 1.33 -13.07
C ALA A 421 -5.35 1.77 -11.61
N PHE A 422 -4.48 1.16 -10.82
CA PHE A 422 -4.23 1.57 -9.44
C PHE A 422 -2.75 1.94 -9.28
N PRO A 423 -2.35 3.18 -9.63
CA PRO A 423 -0.94 3.57 -9.73
C PRO A 423 -0.15 3.46 -8.41
N GLN A 424 -0.86 3.33 -7.29
CA GLN A 424 -0.27 3.19 -5.95
C GLN A 424 0.15 1.74 -5.63
N ILE A 425 -0.22 0.78 -6.48
CA ILE A 425 0.26 -0.60 -6.41
C ILE A 425 1.27 -0.76 -7.54
N VAL A 426 2.55 -0.77 -7.17
CA VAL A 426 3.67 -0.92 -8.12
C VAL A 426 4.22 -2.33 -8.20
N THR A 427 3.73 -3.22 -7.32
CA THR A 427 4.16 -4.61 -7.21
C THR A 427 2.92 -5.48 -7.13
N ASP A 428 2.82 -6.49 -7.99
CA ASP A 428 1.74 -7.45 -7.96
C ASP A 428 1.65 -8.10 -6.57
N SER A 429 0.42 -8.19 -6.08
CA SER A 429 0.07 -8.88 -4.85
C SER A 429 -1.35 -9.41 -4.95
N VAL A 430 -1.76 -10.20 -3.97
CA VAL A 430 -3.14 -10.69 -3.86
C VAL A 430 -4.20 -9.58 -3.99
N LEU A 431 -3.86 -8.35 -3.62
CA LEU A 431 -4.73 -7.18 -3.73
C LEU A 431 -5.17 -6.89 -5.18
N ASN A 432 -4.22 -6.74 -6.10
CA ASN A 432 -4.55 -6.45 -7.51
C ASN A 432 -4.74 -7.71 -8.35
N LEU A 433 -4.24 -8.85 -7.90
CA LEU A 433 -4.49 -10.13 -8.57
C LEU A 433 -5.88 -10.71 -8.25
N VAL A 434 -6.51 -10.40 -7.12
CA VAL A 434 -7.84 -10.98 -6.82
C VAL A 434 -8.83 -9.94 -6.35
N GLU A 435 -8.47 -9.19 -5.32
CA GLU A 435 -9.42 -8.31 -4.63
C GLU A 435 -9.98 -7.21 -5.55
N ILE A 436 -9.13 -6.53 -6.31
CA ILE A 436 -9.57 -5.44 -7.19
C ILE A 436 -10.40 -5.99 -8.35
N TYR A 437 -10.00 -7.12 -8.95
CA TYR A 437 -10.81 -7.78 -9.98
C TYR A 437 -12.23 -8.04 -9.48
N CYS A 438 -12.36 -8.63 -8.29
CA CYS A 438 -13.67 -8.95 -7.73
C CYS A 438 -14.47 -7.68 -7.39
N GLN A 439 -13.85 -6.63 -6.86
CA GLN A 439 -14.55 -5.36 -6.60
C GLN A 439 -15.08 -4.70 -7.87
N ILE A 440 -14.31 -4.73 -8.96
CA ILE A 440 -14.76 -4.20 -10.26
C ILE A 440 -15.85 -5.08 -10.86
N ALA A 441 -15.70 -6.40 -10.78
CA ALA A 441 -16.69 -7.34 -11.31
C ALA A 441 -18.04 -7.27 -10.57
N VAL A 442 -18.07 -6.91 -9.28
CA VAL A 442 -19.33 -6.58 -8.59
C VAL A 442 -20.08 -5.49 -9.34
N GLU A 443 -19.40 -4.45 -9.82
CA GLU A 443 -20.07 -3.34 -10.47
C GLU A 443 -20.41 -3.62 -11.94
N ILE A 444 -19.44 -4.05 -12.73
CA ILE A 444 -19.59 -4.13 -14.20
C ILE A 444 -19.57 -5.54 -14.77
N GLY A 445 -19.44 -6.57 -13.93
CA GLY A 445 -19.66 -7.97 -14.28
C GLY A 445 -18.41 -8.78 -14.62
N THR A 446 -18.51 -10.09 -14.43
CA THR A 446 -17.43 -11.03 -14.77
C THR A 446 -17.33 -11.32 -16.28
N ARG A 447 -18.47 -11.35 -17.00
CA ARG A 447 -18.51 -11.61 -18.45
C ARG A 447 -18.08 -10.43 -19.32
N THR A 448 -17.99 -9.25 -18.73
CA THR A 448 -17.43 -8.06 -19.40
C THR A 448 -15.93 -7.93 -19.16
N TRP A 449 -15.32 -8.80 -18.33
CA TRP A 449 -13.87 -8.86 -18.26
C TRP A 449 -13.32 -9.29 -19.62
N ALA A 450 -12.34 -8.56 -20.14
CA ALA A 450 -11.83 -8.73 -21.50
C ALA A 450 -11.28 -10.14 -21.78
N ARG A 451 -11.01 -10.93 -20.73
CA ARG A 451 -10.46 -12.28 -20.81
C ARG A 451 -11.42 -13.35 -20.32
N PHE A 452 -12.70 -13.04 -20.15
CA PHE A 452 -13.68 -13.97 -19.59
C PHE A 452 -13.71 -15.32 -20.32
N ASP A 453 -13.70 -15.30 -21.66
CA ASP A 453 -13.81 -16.53 -22.46
C ASP A 453 -12.48 -17.32 -22.56
N GLU A 454 -11.33 -16.64 -22.49
CA GLU A 454 -10.00 -17.27 -22.62
C GLU A 454 -9.36 -17.68 -21.29
N GLY A 455 -9.71 -16.96 -20.21
CA GLY A 455 -9.03 -17.04 -18.93
C GLY A 455 -7.60 -16.48 -18.92
N ASP A 456 -7.02 -16.38 -17.72
CA ASP A 456 -5.61 -16.10 -17.44
C ASP A 456 -5.04 -17.21 -16.54
N TYR A 457 -4.69 -18.35 -17.15
CA TYR A 457 -4.07 -19.49 -16.47
C TYR A 457 -2.63 -19.24 -16.03
N LYS A 458 -2.03 -18.11 -16.42
CA LYS A 458 -0.70 -17.72 -15.95
C LYS A 458 -0.81 -17.12 -14.55
N THR A 459 -1.75 -16.21 -14.36
CA THR A 459 -2.00 -15.55 -13.07
C THR A 459 -2.85 -16.43 -12.14
N TYR A 460 -3.81 -17.17 -12.69
CA TYR A 460 -4.76 -18.01 -11.95
C TYR A 460 -4.65 -19.47 -12.41
N PRO A 461 -3.61 -20.22 -12.00
CA PRO A 461 -3.25 -21.50 -12.61
C PRO A 461 -4.32 -22.60 -12.50
N LEU A 462 -5.16 -22.56 -11.47
CA LEU A 462 -6.17 -23.60 -11.23
C LEU A 462 -7.51 -23.30 -11.91
N GLU A 463 -7.94 -22.05 -11.89
CA GLU A 463 -9.31 -21.66 -12.26
C GLU A 463 -9.37 -20.84 -13.56
N GLY A 464 -8.23 -20.30 -14.01
CA GLY A 464 -8.14 -19.42 -15.17
C GLY A 464 -8.81 -18.05 -14.99
N ASN A 465 -9.37 -17.73 -13.83
CA ASN A 465 -10.00 -16.43 -13.56
C ASN A 465 -9.95 -16.12 -12.06
N PRO A 466 -10.10 -14.86 -11.61
CA PRO A 466 -10.01 -14.50 -10.19
C PRO A 466 -11.32 -14.66 -9.40
N PHE A 467 -12.45 -14.92 -10.06
CA PHE A 467 -13.77 -14.66 -9.49
C PHE A 467 -14.32 -15.83 -8.66
N PRO A 468 -14.82 -15.57 -7.43
CA PRO A 468 -15.76 -16.45 -6.73
C PRO A 468 -17.20 -16.28 -7.24
N ASP A 469 -18.13 -17.10 -6.75
CA ASP A 469 -19.58 -16.93 -7.01
C ASP A 469 -20.11 -15.61 -6.44
N TYR A 470 -19.60 -15.19 -5.28
CA TYR A 470 -19.95 -13.93 -4.64
C TYR A 470 -18.72 -13.26 -4.03
N TRP A 471 -18.69 -11.94 -4.07
CA TRP A 471 -17.70 -11.15 -3.35
C TRP A 471 -18.16 -10.84 -1.93
N GLY A 472 -17.23 -10.92 -0.98
CA GLY A 472 -17.58 -11.04 0.44
C GLY A 472 -17.39 -12.46 0.97
N VAL A 473 -16.51 -13.27 0.37
CA VAL A 473 -16.17 -14.66 0.78
C VAL A 473 -15.83 -14.84 2.27
N TRP A 474 -15.63 -13.75 3.00
CA TRP A 474 -15.39 -13.73 4.44
C TRP A 474 -16.64 -13.60 5.32
N VAL A 475 -17.80 -13.20 4.78
CA VAL A 475 -19.02 -13.04 5.57
C VAL A 475 -19.49 -14.35 6.19
N ASN A 476 -20.32 -14.27 7.22
CA ASN A 476 -21.03 -15.45 7.71
C ASN A 476 -22.06 -15.88 6.67
N THR A 477 -22.17 -17.18 6.42
CA THR A 477 -23.06 -17.73 5.38
C THR A 477 -24.44 -18.09 5.89
N LYS A 478 -24.70 -17.91 7.20
CA LYS A 478 -25.98 -18.22 7.85
C LYS A 478 -26.81 -16.96 8.10
N CYS A 479 -28.10 -17.04 7.83
CA CYS A 479 -29.11 -16.03 8.02
C CYS A 479 -30.18 -16.57 8.98
N GLY A 480 -29.96 -16.41 10.30
CA GLY A 480 -30.61 -17.27 11.30
C GLY A 480 -30.06 -18.69 11.24
N ASP A 481 -30.93 -19.68 11.18
CA ASP A 481 -30.55 -21.11 11.11
C ASP A 481 -30.36 -21.62 9.67
N GLU A 482 -30.78 -20.84 8.67
CA GLU A 482 -30.71 -21.19 7.25
C GLU A 482 -29.48 -20.58 6.56
N ASP A 483 -29.12 -21.11 5.39
CA ASP A 483 -28.09 -20.49 4.55
C ASP A 483 -28.62 -19.18 3.93
N CYS A 484 -27.76 -18.17 3.84
CA CYS A 484 -28.06 -16.93 3.14
C CYS A 484 -28.08 -17.13 1.62
N CYS A 485 -28.90 -16.34 0.92
CA CYS A 485 -28.90 -16.31 -0.54
C CYS A 485 -27.99 -15.19 -1.07
N PHE A 486 -26.93 -15.55 -1.79
CA PHE A 486 -25.99 -14.57 -2.37
C PHE A 486 -26.18 -14.35 -3.88
N GLU A 487 -27.22 -14.90 -4.48
CA GLU A 487 -27.52 -14.78 -5.92
C GLU A 487 -28.36 -13.54 -6.24
N MET A 488 -27.94 -12.74 -7.23
CA MET A 488 -28.70 -11.56 -7.65
C MET A 488 -30.10 -11.96 -8.12
N GLY A 489 -31.12 -11.35 -7.53
CA GLY A 489 -32.52 -11.66 -7.82
C GLY A 489 -33.18 -12.61 -6.81
N GLY A 490 -32.41 -13.17 -5.88
CA GLY A 490 -32.89 -14.12 -4.87
C GLY A 490 -32.83 -15.56 -5.37
N CYS A 491 -32.90 -16.50 -4.42
CA CYS A 491 -32.78 -17.92 -4.69
C CYS A 491 -34.14 -18.50 -5.08
N ASP A 492 -34.14 -19.61 -5.80
CA ASP A 492 -35.36 -20.26 -6.30
C ASP A 492 -36.31 -20.72 -5.18
N ASP A 493 -35.77 -20.93 -3.97
CA ASP A 493 -36.54 -21.25 -2.76
C ASP A 493 -37.16 -20.03 -2.06
N GLY A 494 -37.05 -18.84 -2.65
CA GLY A 494 -37.66 -17.61 -2.15
C GLY A 494 -36.80 -16.82 -1.16
N ARG A 495 -35.60 -17.31 -0.80
CA ARG A 495 -34.67 -16.54 0.04
C ARG A 495 -34.24 -15.25 -0.68
N PRO A 496 -34.29 -14.09 0.00
CA PRO A 496 -34.12 -12.81 -0.67
C PRO A 496 -32.65 -12.49 -0.94
N TYR A 497 -32.44 -11.70 -1.99
CA TYR A 497 -31.18 -11.00 -2.24
C TYR A 497 -31.39 -9.47 -2.22
N PRO A 498 -30.55 -8.71 -1.51
CA PRO A 498 -29.46 -9.19 -0.65
C PRO A 498 -29.95 -9.97 0.57
N PRO A 499 -29.09 -10.79 1.19
CA PRO A 499 -29.41 -11.39 2.47
C PRO A 499 -29.83 -10.31 3.49
N PRO A 500 -30.80 -10.62 4.38
CA PRO A 500 -31.20 -9.69 5.42
C PRO A 500 -30.03 -9.40 6.38
N ARG A 501 -29.98 -8.17 6.90
CA ARG A 501 -29.01 -7.77 7.93
C ARG A 501 -29.15 -8.68 9.15
N GLN A 502 -28.03 -9.25 9.62
CA GLN A 502 -27.99 -10.09 10.81
C GLN A 502 -27.52 -9.32 12.05
N THR A 503 -26.69 -8.30 11.86
CA THR A 503 -26.24 -7.43 12.95
C THR A 503 -27.44 -6.68 13.54
N PRO A 504 -27.69 -6.71 14.86
CA PRO A 504 -28.77 -5.95 15.47
C PRO A 504 -28.69 -4.45 15.11
N LEU A 505 -29.83 -3.80 14.89
CA LEU A 505 -29.87 -2.37 14.51
C LEU A 505 -29.22 -1.45 15.54
N LYS A 506 -29.24 -1.82 16.82
CA LYS A 506 -28.58 -1.08 17.91
C LYS A 506 -27.04 -1.17 17.91
N LYS A 507 -26.45 -1.89 16.96
CA LYS A 507 -24.99 -2.04 16.79
C LYS A 507 -24.60 -1.63 15.39
N ALA A 508 -23.42 -1.04 15.23
CA ALA A 508 -22.85 -0.80 13.91
C ALA A 508 -22.68 -2.13 13.17
N ARG A 509 -23.05 -2.18 11.90
CA ARG A 509 -22.99 -3.40 11.08
C ARG A 509 -21.57 -3.96 11.04
N GLY A 510 -21.43 -5.23 11.43
CA GLY A 510 -20.16 -5.95 11.42
C GLY A 510 -19.64 -6.24 10.01
N MET A 511 -18.34 -6.48 9.88
CA MET A 511 -17.70 -6.81 8.59
C MET A 511 -18.08 -8.21 8.10
N LEU A 512 -18.49 -9.08 9.00
CA LEU A 512 -18.90 -10.46 8.71
C LEU A 512 -20.41 -10.58 8.42
N ASP A 513 -21.15 -9.47 8.37
CA ASP A 513 -22.59 -9.48 8.12
C ASP A 513 -22.89 -9.89 6.66
N PRO A 514 -23.72 -10.93 6.42
CA PRO A 514 -24.00 -11.43 5.07
C PRO A 514 -24.66 -10.40 4.14
N SER A 515 -25.36 -9.40 4.69
CA SER A 515 -25.99 -8.35 3.87
C SER A 515 -24.98 -7.48 3.10
N LEU A 516 -23.69 -7.58 3.44
CA LEU A 516 -22.58 -6.88 2.78
C LEU A 516 -21.95 -7.68 1.63
N ALA A 517 -22.34 -8.93 1.40
CA ALA A 517 -21.86 -9.72 0.27
C ALA A 517 -22.59 -9.33 -1.03
N PHE A 518 -21.88 -9.43 -2.15
CA PHE A 518 -22.38 -9.10 -3.47
C PHE A 518 -22.24 -10.30 -4.40
N ASP A 519 -23.25 -10.53 -5.23
CA ASP A 519 -23.19 -11.55 -6.27
C ASP A 519 -22.19 -11.10 -7.33
N LEU A 520 -21.34 -11.99 -7.81
CA LEU A 520 -20.45 -11.73 -8.95
C LEU A 520 -21.12 -12.14 -10.26
N SER A 521 -22.27 -11.52 -10.51
CA SER A 521 -23.07 -11.75 -11.72
C SER A 521 -22.30 -11.43 -13.01
N GLY A 522 -22.73 -12.04 -14.12
CA GLY A 522 -22.09 -11.86 -15.42
C GLY A 522 -21.98 -10.41 -15.89
N TYR A 523 -22.94 -9.55 -15.54
CA TYR A 523 -23.04 -8.17 -16.04
C TYR A 523 -23.09 -7.09 -14.95
N GLY A 524 -22.79 -7.49 -13.70
CA GLY A 524 -22.58 -6.58 -12.58
C GLY A 524 -23.85 -5.93 -12.02
N HIS A 525 -23.72 -5.26 -10.88
CA HIS A 525 -24.83 -4.59 -10.18
C HIS A 525 -25.13 -3.20 -10.75
N LEU A 526 -24.18 -2.59 -11.46
CA LEU A 526 -24.26 -1.20 -11.88
C LEU A 526 -25.29 -1.00 -12.98
N GLY A 527 -26.35 -0.24 -12.69
CA GLY A 527 -27.46 0.01 -13.62
C GLY A 527 -28.51 -1.11 -13.67
N TYR A 528 -28.41 -2.11 -12.79
CA TYR A 528 -29.45 -3.10 -12.56
C TYR A 528 -30.41 -2.66 -11.45
N ASP A 529 -31.71 -2.75 -11.72
CA ASP A 529 -32.82 -2.49 -10.82
C ASP A 529 -33.69 -3.75 -10.69
N PRO A 530 -33.74 -4.40 -9.52
CA PRO A 530 -34.51 -5.62 -9.34
C PRO A 530 -36.03 -5.42 -9.52
N ALA A 531 -36.54 -4.18 -9.39
CA ALA A 531 -37.96 -3.91 -9.61
C ALA A 531 -38.37 -4.01 -11.09
N LYS A 532 -37.41 -4.00 -12.02
CA LYS A 532 -37.65 -4.05 -13.48
C LYS A 532 -37.52 -5.44 -14.08
N GLY A 533 -37.33 -6.47 -13.25
CA GLY A 533 -37.25 -7.87 -13.67
C GLY A 533 -35.96 -8.55 -13.22
N LYS A 534 -35.91 -9.87 -13.41
CA LYS A 534 -34.78 -10.73 -13.04
C LYS A 534 -33.51 -10.39 -13.83
N PRO A 535 -32.31 -10.64 -13.29
CA PRO A 535 -31.09 -10.54 -14.08
C PRO A 535 -31.08 -11.61 -15.19
N ASN A 536 -30.25 -11.40 -16.20
CA ASN A 536 -30.05 -12.39 -17.26
C ASN A 536 -28.58 -12.83 -17.27
N PRO A 537 -28.28 -14.13 -17.09
CA PRO A 537 -26.90 -14.60 -17.05
C PRO A 537 -26.20 -14.53 -18.43
N ASN A 538 -26.98 -14.40 -19.51
CA ASN A 538 -26.47 -14.47 -20.89
C ASN A 538 -26.37 -13.11 -21.59
N LYS A 539 -26.99 -12.04 -21.08
CA LYS A 539 -26.86 -10.69 -21.65
C LYS A 539 -27.08 -9.58 -20.61
N PRO A 540 -26.48 -8.39 -20.79
CA PRO A 540 -26.77 -7.26 -19.91
C PRO A 540 -28.21 -6.78 -20.12
N VAL A 541 -28.92 -6.63 -19.01
CA VAL A 541 -30.29 -6.11 -18.95
C VAL A 541 -30.29 -4.65 -18.52
N GLN A 542 -31.39 -3.95 -18.83
CA GLN A 542 -31.59 -2.57 -18.38
C GLN A 542 -30.39 -1.69 -18.79
N ASN A 543 -29.82 -0.95 -17.83
CA ASN A 543 -28.71 -0.04 -18.03
C ASN A 543 -27.37 -0.61 -17.56
N GLN A 544 -27.22 -1.95 -17.52
CA GLN A 544 -25.93 -2.58 -17.22
C GLN A 544 -24.86 -2.23 -18.26
N TYR A 545 -23.60 -2.28 -17.84
CA TYR A 545 -22.46 -2.03 -18.72
C TYR A 545 -22.39 -3.09 -19.84
N ARG A 546 -22.07 -2.65 -21.06
CA ARG A 546 -22.06 -3.49 -22.28
C ARG A 546 -20.69 -3.60 -22.95
N GLY A 547 -19.70 -2.85 -22.47
CA GLY A 547 -18.35 -2.87 -22.99
C GLY A 547 -17.50 -3.96 -22.32
N THR A 548 -16.19 -3.87 -22.48
CA THR A 548 -15.23 -4.71 -21.76
C THR A 548 -14.42 -3.92 -20.73
N TRP A 549 -13.73 -4.62 -19.83
CA TRP A 549 -12.79 -4.00 -18.89
C TRP A 549 -11.59 -4.93 -18.61
N ASP A 550 -10.48 -4.36 -18.17
CA ASP A 550 -9.33 -5.13 -17.66
C ASP A 550 -8.56 -4.31 -16.60
N LEU A 551 -7.72 -4.96 -15.81
CA LEU A 551 -6.80 -4.29 -14.89
C LEU A 551 -5.45 -4.02 -15.57
N TRP A 552 -4.89 -2.82 -15.33
CA TRP A 552 -3.52 -2.46 -15.71
C TRP A 552 -2.48 -3.49 -15.23
N ILE A 553 -1.30 -3.48 -15.86
CA ILE A 553 -0.13 -4.23 -15.38
C ILE A 553 0.71 -3.31 -14.49
N PRO A 554 0.96 -3.64 -13.20
CA PRO A 554 1.86 -2.87 -12.36
C PRO A 554 3.29 -2.81 -12.90
N ILE A 555 4.07 -1.88 -12.36
CA ILE A 555 5.48 -1.66 -12.75
C ILE A 555 6.32 -2.93 -12.51
N ASN A 556 6.05 -3.64 -11.41
CA ASN A 556 6.75 -4.85 -10.99
C ASN A 556 8.27 -4.66 -11.02
N ASP A 557 9.01 -5.60 -11.60
CA ASP A 557 10.47 -5.63 -11.65
C ASP A 557 11.06 -4.85 -12.84
N ASP A 558 10.31 -3.90 -13.44
CA ASP A 558 10.84 -3.03 -14.51
C ASP A 558 12.08 -2.26 -14.00
N PRO A 559 13.26 -2.45 -14.61
CA PRO A 559 14.50 -1.84 -14.15
C PRO A 559 14.50 -0.31 -14.22
N GLN A 560 13.60 0.31 -14.97
CA GLN A 560 13.46 1.77 -14.99
C GLN A 560 13.00 2.34 -13.64
N LEU A 561 12.28 1.57 -12.82
CA LEU A 561 11.94 2.00 -11.46
C LEU A 561 13.21 2.24 -10.63
N ALA A 562 14.18 1.33 -10.74
CA ALA A 562 15.47 1.46 -10.04
C ALA A 562 16.22 2.72 -10.48
N LYS A 563 16.18 3.07 -11.77
CA LYS A 563 16.79 4.30 -12.31
C LYS A 563 16.16 5.57 -11.73
N ILE A 564 14.83 5.60 -11.64
CA ILE A 564 14.10 6.73 -11.05
C ILE A 564 14.48 6.89 -9.59
N LEU A 565 14.46 5.80 -8.81
CA LEU A 565 14.80 5.83 -7.39
C LEU A 565 16.26 6.21 -7.17
N ALA A 566 17.19 5.61 -7.91
CA ALA A 566 18.63 5.87 -7.80
C ALA A 566 18.96 7.35 -8.05
N LYS A 567 18.34 7.97 -9.07
CA LYS A 567 18.47 9.41 -9.33
C LYS A 567 18.16 10.24 -8.09
N HIS A 568 16.99 10.03 -7.47
CA HIS A 568 16.56 10.82 -6.30
C HIS A 568 17.38 10.49 -5.04
N ILE A 569 17.82 9.24 -4.88
CA ILE A 569 18.72 8.84 -3.78
C ILE A 569 20.09 9.51 -3.91
N ILE A 570 20.66 9.57 -5.12
CA ILE A 570 21.92 10.25 -5.39
C ILE A 570 21.79 11.76 -5.15
N ASP A 571 20.68 12.36 -5.59
CA ASP A 571 20.39 13.77 -5.30
C ASP A 571 20.30 14.02 -3.78
N ALA A 572 19.64 13.14 -3.03
CA ALA A 572 19.56 13.22 -1.57
C ALA A 572 20.92 13.04 -0.88
N ALA A 573 21.75 12.14 -1.41
CA ALA A 573 23.11 11.92 -0.94
C ALA A 573 23.96 13.20 -1.07
N LYS A 574 23.83 13.89 -2.20
CA LYS A 574 24.54 15.14 -2.54
C LYS A 574 23.95 16.40 -1.91
N GLY A 575 22.72 16.33 -1.40
CA GLY A 575 21.99 17.50 -0.86
C GLY A 575 21.36 18.38 -1.95
N ASN A 576 21.04 17.77 -3.09
CA ASN A 576 20.53 18.42 -4.30
C ASN A 576 19.03 18.17 -4.57
N LEU A 577 18.30 17.53 -3.65
CA LEU A 577 16.85 17.35 -3.80
C LEU A 577 16.16 18.70 -3.96
N LYS A 578 15.19 18.74 -4.88
CA LYS A 578 14.42 19.94 -5.25
C LYS A 578 12.93 19.69 -5.09
#